data_AF-A0A840A6E0-F1
#
_entry.id   AF-A0A840A6E0-F1
#
_cell.length_a   1.000
_cell.length_b   1.000
_cell.length_c   1.000
_cell.angle_alpha   90.00
_cell.angle_beta   90.00
_cell.angle_gamma   90.00
#
_symmetry.space_group_name_H-M   'P 1'
#
loop_
_entity.id
_entity.type
_entity.pdbx_description
1 polymer ?
#
loop_
_entity_poly.entity_id
_entity_poly.type
_entity_poly.pdbx_seq_one_letter_code
_entity_poly.pdbx_strand_id
1 'polypeptide(L)' 'MLDAFNRHPSSVGESYGEHLAQASGFGVTMITAGAACLVHAIFPFWFEKTASLCVQRLHAQMAARGRPDAHKALQA' A
#
# COMPACT_ATOMS: atom_id res chain seq x y z
N MET A 1 -18.34 -17.18 -1.87
CA MET A 1 -17.40 -16.37 -2.67
C MET A 1 -17.46 -14.88 -2.33
N LEU A 2 -18.62 -14.22 -2.37
CA LEU A 2 -18.74 -12.77 -2.09
C LEU A 2 -18.31 -12.36 -0.67
N ASP A 3 -18.44 -13.28 0.28
CA ASP A 3 -18.01 -13.10 1.67
C ASP A 3 -16.50 -12.81 1.81
N ALA A 4 -15.66 -13.30 0.90
CA ALA A 4 -14.22 -13.00 0.90
C ALA A 4 -13.93 -11.51 0.64
N PHE A 5 -14.75 -10.84 -0.18
CA PHE A 5 -14.59 -9.44 -0.53
C PHE A 5 -14.97 -8.51 0.63
N ASN A 6 -15.86 -8.93 1.53
CA ASN A 6 -16.28 -8.12 2.67
C ASN A 6 -15.56 -8.50 3.97
N ARG A 7 -15.21 -9.77 4.18
CA ARG A 7 -14.55 -10.24 5.41
C ARG A 7 -13.24 -9.48 5.70
N HIS A 8 -12.40 -9.27 4.69
CA HIS A 8 -11.12 -8.60 4.88
C HIS A 8 -11.28 -7.08 5.15
N PRO A 9 -11.99 -6.30 4.33
CA PRO A 9 -12.29 -4.89 4.65
C PRO A 9 -12.95 -4.72 6.02
N SER A 10 -13.97 -5.53 6.33
CA SER A 10 -14.66 -5.45 7.62
C SER A 10 -13.75 -5.79 8.81
N SER A 11 -12.75 -6.67 8.64
CA SER A 11 -11.77 -6.98 9.70
C SER A 11 -10.85 -5.81 10.06
N VAL A 12 -10.69 -4.85 9.13
CA VAL A 12 -9.91 -3.62 9.33
C VAL A 12 -10.79 -2.38 9.48
N GLY A 13 -12.12 -2.56 9.61
CA GLY A 13 -13.07 -1.46 9.82
C GLY A 13 -13.40 -0.64 8.57
N GLU A 14 -13.16 -1.18 7.37
CA GLU A 14 -13.38 -0.50 6.08
C GLU A 14 -14.55 -1.16 5.33
N SER A 15 -15.32 -0.37 4.58
CA SER A 15 -16.20 -0.90 3.55
C SER A 15 -15.38 -1.41 2.36
N TYR A 16 -15.94 -2.31 1.55
CA TYR A 16 -15.26 -2.81 0.35
C TYR A 16 -14.82 -1.68 -0.59
N GLY A 17 -15.65 -0.64 -0.76
CA GLY A 17 -15.33 0.50 -1.62
C GLY A 17 -14.15 1.33 -1.09
N GLU A 18 -14.11 1.59 0.22
CA GLU A 18 -13.00 2.30 0.87
C GLU A 18 -11.71 1.49 0.73
N HIS A 19 -11.75 0.20 1.07
CA HIS A 19 -10.60 -0.68 0.99
C HIS A 19 -10.07 -0.81 -0.44
N LEU A 20 -10.97 -0.98 -1.42
CA LEU A 20 -10.62 -1.07 -2.84
C LEU A 20 -9.94 0.21 -3.33
N ALA A 21 -10.51 1.38 -3.05
CA ALA A 21 -9.94 2.66 -3.48
C ALA A 21 -8.55 2.87 -2.88
N GLN A 22 -8.41 2.55 -1.59
CA GLN A 22 -7.17 2.76 -0.88
C GLN A 22 -6.07 1.77 -1.29
N ALA A 23 -6.40 0.48 -1.41
CA ALA A 23 -5.49 -0.55 -1.89
C ALA A 23 -5.06 -0.27 -3.34
N SER A 24 -5.98 0.19 -4.19
CA SER A 24 -5.68 0.56 -5.58
C SER A 24 -4.72 1.75 -5.65
N GLY A 25 -4.96 2.82 -4.87
CA GLY A 25 -4.05 3.98 -4.82
C GLY A 25 -2.65 3.64 -4.31
N PHE A 26 -2.57 2.75 -3.31
CA PHE A 26 -1.31 2.21 -2.81
C PHE A 26 -0.56 1.43 -3.90
N GLY A 27 -1.26 0.51 -4.58
CA GLY A 27 -0.69 -0.32 -5.65
C GLY A 27 -0.20 0.50 -6.85
N VAL A 28 -0.97 1.50 -7.32
CA VAL A 28 -0.55 2.40 -8.41
C VAL A 28 0.75 3.14 -8.05
N THR A 29 0.86 3.61 -6.81
CA THR A 29 2.08 4.27 -6.33
C THR A 29 3.26 3.30 -6.28
N MET A 30 3.06 2.05 -5.86
CA MET A 30 4.10 1.00 -5.89
C MET A 30 4.59 0.70 -7.32
N ILE A 31 3.66 0.53 -8.27
CA ILE A 31 3.99 0.26 -9.68
C ILE A 31 4.80 1.43 -10.25
N THR A 32 4.38 2.66 -9.95
CA THR A 32 5.09 3.87 -10.40
C THR A 32 6.50 3.95 -9.82
N ALA A 33 6.65 3.67 -8.51
CA ALA A 33 7.95 3.64 -7.86
C ALA A 33 8.87 2.57 -8.46
N GLY A 34 8.34 1.36 -8.69
CA GLY A 34 9.08 0.27 -9.33
C GLY A 34 9.52 0.60 -10.75
N ALA A 35 8.62 1.15 -11.57
CA ALA A 35 8.95 1.61 -12.91
C ALA A 35 10.02 2.70 -12.90
N ALA A 36 9.92 3.66 -11.98
CA ALA A 36 10.93 4.70 -11.80
C ALA A 36 12.30 4.12 -11.42
N CYS A 37 12.35 3.12 -10.53
CA CYS A 37 13.60 2.40 -10.22
C CYS A 37 14.21 1.72 -11.44
N LEU A 38 13.40 1.03 -12.26
CA LEU A 38 13.89 0.34 -13.45
C LEU A 38 14.47 1.32 -14.48
N VAL A 39 13.79 2.44 -14.71
CA VAL A 39 14.31 3.48 -15.61
C VAL A 39 15.56 4.14 -15.02
N HIS A 40 15.59 4.41 -13.71
CA HIS A 40 16.75 4.98 -13.03
C HIS A 40 17.99 4.06 -13.11
N ALA A 41 17.81 2.74 -13.06
CA ALA A 41 18.90 1.78 -13.21
C ALA A 41 19.59 1.87 -14.58
N ILE A 42 18.87 2.32 -15.62
CA ILE A 42 19.41 2.56 -16.96
C ILE A 42 19.89 4.01 -17.09
N PHE A 43 19.13 4.96 -16.56
CA PHE A 43 19.35 6.41 -16.66
C PHE A 43 19.37 7.03 -15.25
N PRO A 44 20.52 7.06 -14.57
CA PRO A 44 20.60 7.43 -13.15
C PRO A 44 20.17 8.88 -12.86
N PHE A 45 20.10 9.75 -13.86
CA PHE A 45 19.71 11.16 -13.71
C PHE A 45 18.21 11.44 -13.86
N TRP A 46 17.38 10.49 -14.33
CA TRP A 46 15.98 10.80 -14.66
C TRP A 46 15.03 10.81 -13.46
N PHE A 47 15.29 9.94 -12.48
CA PHE A 47 14.38 9.70 -11.33
C PHE A 47 15.11 9.62 -9.99
N GLU A 48 16.17 10.43 -9.82
CA GLU A 48 17.06 10.41 -8.63
C GLU A 48 16.31 10.38 -7.29
N LYS A 49 15.18 11.09 -7.18
CA LYS A 49 14.39 11.17 -5.94
C LYS A 49 13.02 10.49 -6.03
N THR A 50 12.53 10.20 -7.23
CA THR A 50 11.15 9.73 -7.43
C THR A 50 10.87 8.42 -6.70
N ALA A 51 11.75 7.43 -6.86
CA ALA A 51 11.61 6.14 -6.20
C ALA A 51 11.61 6.29 -4.67
N SER A 52 12.61 6.98 -4.12
CA SER A 52 12.76 7.19 -2.69
C SER A 52 11.59 7.96 -2.08
N LEU A 53 11.10 9.01 -2.75
CA LEU A 53 9.93 9.79 -2.30
C LEU A 53 8.65 8.94 -2.33
N CYS A 54 8.43 8.12 -3.36
CA CYS A 54 7.29 7.22 -3.41
C CYS A 54 7.34 6.19 -2.27
N VAL A 55 8.50 5.59 -1.99
CA VAL A 55 8.67 4.64 -0.88
C VAL A 55 8.42 5.34 0.46
N GLN A 56 8.97 6.53 0.68
CA GLN A 56 8.72 7.32 1.90
C GLN A 56 7.24 7.63 2.08
N ARG A 57 6.55 8.01 1.00
CA ARG A 57 5.10 8.27 1.01
C ARG A 57 4.29 7.02 1.33
N LEU A 58 4.66 5.86 0.76
CA LEU A 58 4.01 4.59 1.06
C LEU A 58 4.25 4.16 2.51
N HIS A 59 5.48 4.29 2.98
CA HIS A 59 5.85 4.00 4.37
C HIS A 59 5.09 4.89 5.34
N ALA A 60 5.01 6.20 5.09
CA ALA A 60 4.23 7.13 5.90
C ALA A 60 2.74 6.76 5.92
N GLN A 61 2.17 6.38 4.78
CA GLN A 61 0.77 5.90 4.71
C GLN A 61 0.57 4.62 5.53
N MET A 62 1.49 3.65 5.45
CA MET A 62 1.41 2.42 6.25
C MET A 62 1.54 2.70 7.75
N ALA A 63 2.48 3.58 8.13
CA ALA A 63 2.71 3.95 9.52
C ALA A 63 1.51 4.71 10.12
N ALA A 64 0.92 5.63 9.35
CA ALA A 64 -0.27 6.38 9.76
C ALA A 64 -1.51 5.48 9.98
N ARG A 65 -1.54 4.31 9.35
CA ARG A 65 -2.59 3.30 9.56
C ARG A 65 -2.42 2.44 10.81
N GLY A 66 -1.26 2.52 11.50
CA GLY A 66 -1.03 1.97 12.83
C GLY A 66 -1.64 0.59 13.11
N ARG A 67 -0.84 -0.47 12.92
CA ARG A 67 -1.01 -1.86 13.44
C ARG A 67 -2.46 -2.25 13.81
N PRO A 68 -3.20 -3.02 12.99
CA PRO A 68 -4.29 -3.80 13.56
C PRO A 68 -3.69 -4.61 14.72
N ASP A 69 -4.27 -4.44 15.91
CA ASP A 69 -3.79 -5.07 17.13
C ASP A 69 -3.39 -6.52 16.86
N ALA A 70 -2.08 -6.80 16.93
CA ALA A 70 -1.55 -8.16 16.97
C ALA A 70 -2.17 -9.01 18.11
N HIS A 71 -2.96 -8.38 18.97
CA HIS A 71 -3.77 -8.99 20.02
C HIS A 71 -4.95 -9.83 19.51
N LYS A 72 -5.54 -9.52 18.34
CA LYS A 72 -6.69 -10.31 17.81
C LYS A 72 -6.30 -11.56 17.02
N ALA A 73 -5.06 -11.67 16.54
CA ALA A 73 -4.57 -12.86 15.85
C ALA A 73 -4.13 -13.98 16.82
N LEU A 74 -4.04 -13.70 18.12
CA LEU A 74 -3.63 -14.66 19.16
C LEU A 74 -4.82 -15.24 19.95
N GLN A 75 -6.06 -14.88 19.60
CA GLN A 75 -7.29 -15.33 20.27
C GLN A 75 -8.21 -16.17 19.36
N ALA A 76 -7.69 -16.68 18.23
CA ALA A 76 -8.36 -17.65 17.36
C ALA A 76 -7.61 -18.99 17.42
#